data_AF-A0A2D6N8U9-F1
#
_entry.id   AF-A0A2D6N8U9-F1
#
_cell.length_a   1.000
_cell.length_b   1.000
_cell.length_c   1.000
_cell.angle_alpha   90.00
_cell.angle_beta   90.00
_cell.angle_gamma   90.00
#
_symmetry.space_group_name_H-M   'P 1'
#
loop_
_entity.id
_entity.type
_entity.pdbx_description
1 polymer ?
#
loop_
_entity_poly.entity_id
_entity_poly.type
_entity_poly.pdbx_seq_one_letter_code
_entity_poly.pdbx_strand_id
1 'polypeptide(L)'
;VEVLDDELTLRDFFLDGSTPIDKLIRETHVKGLHVLPSNIRLAPVVQSLYMRPRREEMLRRGLASVRQHYSYVFIDCPPALGVLTETSLSAADLVIVPCQMEARAVDGLVDLLEMVSLIRGPSFDAWRILLTAWIRGRPSRTMRSWPSSSPELIGF
;
A
#
# COMPACT_ATOMS: atom_id res chain seq x y z
N VAL A 1 -3.66 17.90 5.45
CA VAL A 1 -3.98 18.61 4.20
C VAL A 1 -5.44 18.30 3.96
N GLU A 2 -6.31 19.29 4.13
CA GLU A 2 -7.70 19.12 3.72
C GLU A 2 -7.76 19.17 2.19
N VAL A 3 -8.64 18.34 1.61
CA VAL A 3 -8.83 18.25 0.18
C VAL A 3 -10.25 18.74 -0.09
N LEU A 4 -10.37 19.86 -0.78
CA LEU A 4 -11.66 20.42 -1.17
C LEU A 4 -12.24 19.63 -2.34
N ASP A 5 -13.54 19.83 -2.59
CA ASP A 5 -14.28 19.02 -3.57
C ASP A 5 -13.90 19.30 -5.03
N ASP A 6 -13.35 20.47 -5.31
CA ASP A 6 -12.96 20.94 -6.64
C ASP A 6 -11.48 20.71 -6.97
N GLU A 7 -10.69 20.26 -6.00
CA GLU A 7 -9.26 20.12 -6.21
C GLU A 7 -8.87 18.80 -6.88
N LEU A 8 -7.78 18.87 -7.65
CA LEU A 8 -7.20 17.70 -8.30
C LEU A 8 -6.56 16.77 -7.27
N THR A 9 -6.74 15.47 -7.49
CA THR A 9 -6.32 14.37 -6.64
C THR A 9 -5.88 13.17 -7.48
N LEU A 10 -5.45 12.10 -6.82
CA LEU A 10 -5.15 10.81 -7.43
C LEU A 10 -6.29 10.27 -8.32
N ARG A 11 -7.55 10.65 -8.03
CA ARG A 11 -8.70 10.36 -8.89
C ARG A 11 -8.48 10.83 -10.32
N ASP A 12 -8.02 12.06 -10.51
CA ASP A 12 -7.95 12.71 -11.81
C ASP A 12 -6.80 12.13 -12.65
N PHE A 13 -5.72 11.69 -12.00
CA PHE A 13 -4.70 10.85 -12.62
C PHE A 13 -5.29 9.55 -13.20
N PHE A 14 -6.08 8.83 -12.39
CA PHE A 14 -6.69 7.57 -12.83
C PHE A 14 -7.81 7.77 -13.86
N LEU A 15 -8.56 8.86 -13.77
CA LEU A 15 -9.68 9.16 -14.64
C LEU A 15 -9.23 9.56 -16.04
N ASP A 16 -8.25 10.46 -16.17
CA ASP A 16 -7.87 11.00 -17.47
C ASP A 16 -6.66 10.29 -18.06
N GLY A 17 -5.79 9.74 -17.20
CA GLY A 17 -4.54 9.08 -17.60
C GLY A 17 -3.48 10.01 -18.19
N SER A 18 -3.78 11.30 -18.36
CA SER A 18 -2.90 12.34 -18.91
C SER A 18 -2.45 13.37 -17.87
N THR A 19 -3.18 13.47 -16.75
CA THR A 19 -2.86 14.41 -15.67
C THR A 19 -1.51 14.04 -15.03
N PRO A 20 -0.49 14.92 -15.09
CA PRO A 20 0.81 14.62 -14.52
C PRO A 20 0.75 14.52 -12.99
N ILE A 21 1.34 13.46 -12.41
CA ILE A 21 1.30 13.21 -10.96
C ILE A 21 1.97 14.32 -10.15
N ASP A 22 3.02 14.95 -10.68
CA ASP A 22 3.75 16.04 -10.03
C ASP A 22 2.86 17.24 -9.71
N LYS A 23 1.83 17.50 -10.52
CA LYS A 23 0.87 18.58 -10.30
C LYS A 23 -0.17 18.27 -9.22
N LEU A 24 -0.27 17.00 -8.83
CA LEU A 24 -1.23 16.53 -7.84
C LEU A 24 -0.62 16.44 -6.44
N ILE A 25 0.71 16.45 -6.35
CA ILE A 25 1.43 16.35 -5.08
C ILE A 25 1.36 17.68 -4.34
N ARG A 26 1.18 17.59 -3.01
CA ARG A 26 1.02 18.74 -2.13
C ARG A 26 2.00 18.69 -0.98
N GLU A 27 2.48 19.86 -0.58
CA GLU A 27 3.22 20.02 0.66
C GLU A 27 2.30 19.76 1.86
N THR A 28 2.86 19.16 2.91
CA THR A 28 2.20 19.06 4.20
C THR A 28 2.78 20.09 5.17
N HIS A 29 2.21 20.19 6.37
CA HIS A 29 2.80 21.01 7.45
C HIS A 29 4.14 20.44 7.95
N VAL A 30 4.49 19.21 7.58
CA VAL A 30 5.77 18.58 7.92
C VAL A 30 6.75 18.79 6.77
N LYS A 31 7.85 19.47 7.04
CA LYS A 31 8.90 19.74 6.04
C LYS A 31 9.45 18.44 5.46
N GLY A 32 9.51 18.35 4.13
CA GLY A 32 10.02 17.18 3.42
C GLY A 32 9.00 16.05 3.28
N LEU A 33 7.81 16.18 3.89
CA LEU A 33 6.69 15.26 3.67
C LEU A 33 5.69 15.89 2.71
N HIS A 34 5.48 15.21 1.60
CA HIS A 34 4.48 15.56 0.61
C HIS A 34 3.41 14.47 0.53
N VAL A 35 2.24 14.84 0.05
CA VAL A 35 1.10 13.92 -0.09
C VAL A 35 0.53 14.00 -1.50
N LEU A 36 0.27 12.84 -2.10
CA LEU A 36 -0.60 12.71 -3.27
C LEU A 36 -1.99 12.33 -2.74
N PRO A 37 -2.91 13.29 -2.57
CA PRO A 37 -4.17 13.03 -1.91
C PRO A 37 -5.11 12.17 -2.76
N SER A 38 -5.95 11.41 -2.07
CA SER A 38 -7.14 10.76 -2.62
C SER A 38 -8.39 11.30 -1.94
N ASN A 39 -9.57 11.06 -2.53
CA ASN A 39 -10.86 11.42 -1.95
C ASN A 39 -11.92 10.34 -2.26
N ILE A 40 -13.11 10.49 -1.68
CA ILE A 40 -14.23 9.54 -1.86
C ILE A 40 -14.65 9.37 -3.34
N ARG A 41 -14.41 10.38 -4.19
CA ARG A 41 -14.71 10.34 -5.62
C ARG A 41 -13.74 9.48 -6.43
N LEU A 42 -12.69 8.91 -5.81
CA LEU A 42 -11.86 7.88 -6.45
C LEU A 42 -12.67 6.59 -6.69
N ALA A 43 -13.60 6.22 -5.80
CA ALA A 43 -14.28 4.93 -5.86
C ALA A 43 -15.01 4.63 -7.19
N PRO A 44 -15.77 5.57 -7.80
CA PRO A 44 -16.36 5.36 -9.13
C PRO A 44 -15.32 5.18 -10.25
N VAL A 45 -14.16 5.84 -10.14
CA VAL A 45 -13.08 5.75 -11.13
C VAL A 45 -12.41 4.39 -11.07
N VAL A 46 -12.27 3.79 -9.89
CA VAL A 46 -11.69 2.45 -9.71
C VAL A 46 -12.39 1.40 -10.58
N GLN A 47 -13.72 1.47 -10.72
CA GLN A 47 -14.47 0.54 -11.57
C GLN A 47 -14.09 0.67 -13.05
N SER A 48 -13.84 1.89 -13.53
CA SER A 48 -13.45 2.10 -14.94
C SER A 48 -12.01 1.64 -15.23
N LEU A 49 -11.15 1.57 -14.20
CA LEU A 49 -9.77 1.09 -14.35
C LEU A 49 -9.69 -0.37 -14.80
N TYR A 50 -10.65 -1.21 -14.45
CA TYR A 50 -10.66 -2.61 -14.88
C TYR A 50 -10.68 -2.77 -16.40
N MET A 51 -11.28 -1.81 -17.12
CA MET A 51 -11.36 -1.83 -18.58
C MET A 51 -10.14 -1.17 -19.24
N ARG A 52 -9.21 -0.58 -18.46
CA ARG A 52 -8.05 0.09 -19.02
C ARG A 52 -6.92 -0.89 -19.36
N PRO A 53 -6.28 -0.74 -20.53
CA PRO A 53 -5.12 -1.54 -20.88
C PRO A 53 -3.92 -1.16 -20.00
N ARG A 54 -3.15 -2.16 -19.56
CA ARG A 54 -1.95 -1.98 -18.73
C ARG A 54 -2.22 -1.18 -17.45
N ARG A 55 -3.41 -1.40 -16.86
CA ARG A 55 -3.90 -0.70 -15.66
C ARG A 55 -2.94 -0.87 -14.49
N GLU A 56 -2.40 -2.07 -14.32
CA GLU A 56 -1.42 -2.43 -13.29
C GLU A 56 -0.17 -1.55 -13.35
N GLU A 57 0.26 -1.12 -14.54
CA GLU A 57 1.44 -0.28 -14.67
C GLU A 57 1.17 1.23 -14.54
N MET A 58 -0.09 1.66 -14.45
CA MET A 58 -0.44 3.08 -14.50
C MET A 58 0.29 3.87 -13.41
N LEU A 59 0.16 3.46 -12.15
CA LEU A 59 0.78 4.16 -11.02
C LEU A 59 2.32 4.15 -11.13
N ARG A 60 2.91 3.01 -11.53
CA ARG A 60 4.36 2.87 -11.75
C ARG A 60 4.88 3.89 -12.76
N ARG A 61 4.17 4.09 -13.88
CA ARG A 61 4.54 5.09 -14.89
C ARG A 61 4.35 6.51 -14.41
N GLY A 62 3.25 6.78 -13.72
CA GLY A 62 2.98 8.10 -13.15
C GLY A 62 4.06 8.51 -12.13
N LEU A 63 4.48 7.58 -11.26
CA LEU A 63 5.51 7.84 -10.27
C LEU A 63 6.93 7.97 -10.87
N ALA A 64 7.16 7.48 -12.09
CA ALA A 64 8.47 7.57 -12.73
C ALA A 64 8.93 9.03 -12.93
N SER A 65 8.00 9.97 -13.15
CA SER A 65 8.34 11.39 -13.33
C SER A 65 8.81 12.07 -12.04
N VAL A 66 8.47 11.51 -10.88
CA VAL A 66 8.82 12.09 -9.56
C VAL A 66 9.85 11.26 -8.78
N ARG A 67 10.24 10.08 -9.29
CA ARG A 67 11.14 9.15 -8.60
C ARG A 67 12.47 9.77 -8.17
N GLN A 68 13.00 10.74 -8.93
CA GLN A 68 14.26 11.41 -8.60
C GLN A 68 14.12 12.48 -7.50
N HIS A 69 12.90 12.92 -7.18
CA HIS A 69 12.65 13.96 -6.19
C HIS A 69 12.44 13.41 -4.77
N TYR A 70 12.23 12.10 -4.63
CA TYR A 70 11.90 11.45 -3.36
C TYR A 70 12.83 10.29 -3.07
N SER A 71 13.41 10.27 -1.87
CA SER A 71 14.17 9.12 -1.39
C SER A 71 13.27 7.91 -1.10
N TYR A 72 12.04 8.17 -0.64
CA TYR A 72 11.05 7.16 -0.31
C TYR A 72 9.66 7.59 -0.78
N VAL A 73 8.88 6.63 -1.26
CA VAL A 73 7.46 6.79 -1.60
C VAL A 73 6.69 5.71 -0.86
N PHE A 74 5.74 6.13 -0.03
CA PHE A 74 4.81 5.22 0.65
C PHE A 74 3.48 5.20 -0.10
N ILE A 75 2.99 4.00 -0.41
CA ILE A 75 1.71 3.81 -1.08
C ILE A 75 0.77 3.13 -0.09
N ASP A 76 -0.18 3.89 0.44
CA ASP A 76 -1.22 3.36 1.32
C ASP A 76 -2.33 2.72 0.48
N CYS A 77 -2.51 1.41 0.63
CA CYS A 77 -3.45 0.65 -0.17
C CYS A 77 -4.79 0.54 0.58
N PRO A 78 -5.93 0.56 -0.14
CA PRO A 78 -7.21 0.26 0.48
C PRO A 78 -7.23 -1.19 0.99
N PRO A 79 -8.13 -1.54 1.94
CA PRO A 79 -8.20 -2.88 2.55
C PRO A 79 -8.72 -3.99 1.60
N ALA A 80 -8.82 -3.70 0.30
CA ALA A 80 -9.38 -4.60 -0.71
C ALA A 80 -8.29 -5.08 -1.67
N LEU A 81 -8.29 -6.37 -1.99
CA LEU A 81 -7.49 -6.93 -3.08
C LEU A 81 -8.20 -6.63 -4.41
N GLY A 82 -7.67 -5.68 -5.17
CA GLY A 82 -8.26 -5.24 -6.45
C GLY A 82 -7.34 -4.29 -7.20
N VAL A 83 -7.86 -3.60 -8.22
CA VAL A 83 -7.02 -2.84 -9.17
C VAL A 83 -6.12 -1.80 -8.53
N LEU A 84 -6.54 -1.12 -7.46
CA LEU A 84 -5.67 -0.16 -6.75
C LEU A 84 -4.48 -0.87 -6.09
N THR A 85 -4.71 -2.02 -5.46
CA THR A 85 -3.68 -2.86 -4.87
C THR A 85 -2.78 -3.45 -5.96
N GLU A 86 -3.33 -3.92 -7.08
CA GLU A 86 -2.55 -4.37 -8.26
C GLU A 86 -1.60 -3.26 -8.76
N THR A 87 -2.11 -2.03 -8.93
CA THR A 87 -1.30 -0.90 -9.40
C THR A 87 -0.21 -0.50 -8.39
N SER A 88 -0.53 -0.61 -7.09
CA SER A 88 0.40 -0.31 -6.00
C SER A 88 1.50 -1.34 -5.91
N LEU A 89 1.16 -2.63 -6.01
CA LEU A 89 2.11 -3.73 -6.05
C LEU A 89 3.06 -3.60 -7.24
N SER A 90 2.53 -3.29 -8.43
CA SER A 90 3.34 -3.08 -9.64
C SER A 90 4.35 -1.93 -9.47
N ALA A 91 3.99 -0.88 -8.73
CA ALA A 91 4.83 0.29 -8.49
C ALA A 91 5.84 0.12 -7.33
N ALA A 92 5.62 -0.82 -6.42
CA ALA A 92 6.39 -0.94 -5.19
C ALA A 92 7.80 -1.53 -5.40
N ASP A 93 8.80 -1.03 -4.70
CA ASP A 93 10.11 -1.72 -4.61
C ASP A 93 10.16 -2.72 -3.44
N LEU A 94 9.35 -2.48 -2.41
CA LEU A 94 9.20 -3.30 -1.20
C LEU A 94 7.71 -3.32 -0.80
N VAL A 95 7.20 -4.48 -0.41
CA VAL A 95 5.82 -4.63 0.09
C VAL A 95 5.84 -4.91 1.59
N ILE A 96 5.08 -4.15 2.36
CA ILE A 96 4.91 -4.40 3.80
C ILE A 96 3.46 -4.85 4.03
N VAL A 97 3.30 -6.02 4.63
CA VAL A 97 2.00 -6.63 4.90
C VAL A 97 1.68 -6.48 6.39
N PRO A 98 0.81 -5.53 6.78
CA PRO A 98 0.36 -5.42 8.16
C PRO A 98 -0.52 -6.64 8.50
N CYS A 99 -0.14 -7.41 9.52
CA CYS A 99 -0.86 -8.61 9.93
C CYS A 99 -1.16 -8.59 11.43
N GLN A 100 -2.42 -8.88 11.78
CA GLN A 100 -2.86 -9.17 13.14
C GLN A 100 -3.00 -10.68 13.30
N MET A 101 -2.46 -11.23 14.37
CA MET A 101 -2.47 -12.68 14.60
C MET A 101 -3.83 -13.16 15.14
N GLU A 102 -4.82 -13.22 14.26
CA GLU A 102 -6.13 -13.83 14.50
C GLU A 102 -6.37 -15.01 13.56
N ALA A 103 -7.26 -15.92 13.95
CA ALA A 103 -7.49 -17.18 13.21
C ALA A 103 -7.93 -17.00 11.74
N ARG A 104 -8.38 -15.81 11.33
CA ARG A 104 -8.81 -15.48 9.96
C ARG A 104 -7.77 -14.70 9.15
N ALA A 105 -6.60 -14.41 9.71
CA ALA A 105 -5.57 -13.59 9.06
C ALA A 105 -4.74 -14.37 8.04
N VAL A 106 -4.70 -15.70 8.15
CA VAL A 106 -3.87 -16.54 7.28
C VAL A 106 -4.41 -16.59 5.86
N ASP A 107 -5.72 -16.76 5.68
CA ASP A 107 -6.33 -16.86 4.34
C ASP A 107 -6.10 -15.58 3.52
N GLY A 108 -6.33 -14.41 4.14
CA GLY A 108 -6.09 -13.13 3.46
C GLY A 108 -4.62 -12.85 3.16
N LEU A 109 -3.69 -13.39 3.95
CA LEU A 109 -2.26 -13.34 3.66
C LEU A 109 -1.92 -14.20 2.44
N VAL A 110 -2.50 -15.40 2.34
CA VAL A 110 -2.31 -16.28 1.17
C VAL A 110 -2.80 -15.58 -0.09
N ASP A 111 -4.02 -15.04 -0.09
CA ASP A 111 -4.59 -14.32 -1.23
C ASP A 111 -3.70 -13.14 -1.67
N LEU A 112 -3.15 -12.39 -0.71
CA LEU A 112 -2.24 -11.28 -1.01
C LEU A 112 -0.93 -11.78 -1.63
N LEU A 113 -0.33 -12.85 -1.08
CA LEU A 113 0.93 -13.40 -1.60
C LEU A 113 0.75 -13.99 -3.00
N GLU A 114 -0.40 -14.61 -3.29
CA GLU A 114 -0.76 -15.04 -4.64
C GLU A 114 -0.86 -13.84 -5.60
N MET A 115 -1.50 -12.75 -5.18
CA MET A 115 -1.56 -11.52 -5.97
C MET A 115 -0.17 -10.90 -6.20
N VAL A 116 0.70 -10.90 -5.18
CA VAL A 116 2.10 -10.46 -5.32
C VAL A 116 2.81 -11.29 -6.39
N SER A 117 2.71 -12.62 -6.31
CA SER A 117 3.32 -13.51 -7.31
C SER A 117 2.76 -13.30 -8.72
N LEU A 118 1.45 -13.02 -8.84
CA LEU A 118 0.82 -12.75 -10.13
C LEU A 118 1.30 -11.44 -10.77
N ILE A 119 1.40 -10.36 -9.98
CA ILE A 119 1.71 -9.01 -10.48
C ILE A 119 3.22 -8.79 -10.62
N ARG A 120 4.03 -9.33 -9.69
CA ARG A 120 5.48 -9.10 -9.63
C ARG A 120 6.32 -10.26 -10.12
N GLY A 121 5.69 -11.41 -10.31
CA GLY A 121 6.34 -12.65 -10.66
C GLY A 121 6.78 -13.43 -9.42
N PRO A 122 6.99 -14.75 -9.58
CA PRO A 122 7.31 -15.66 -8.48
C PRO A 122 8.69 -15.41 -7.86
N SER A 123 9.57 -14.66 -8.53
CA SER A 123 10.90 -14.31 -8.03
C SER A 123 10.91 -13.07 -7.13
N PHE A 124 9.78 -12.39 -6.94
CA PHE A 124 9.70 -11.21 -6.07
C PHE A 124 9.60 -11.62 -4.60
N ASP A 125 10.68 -11.43 -3.86
CA ASP A 125 10.83 -11.79 -2.43
C ASP A 125 10.99 -10.56 -1.51
N ALA A 126 10.94 -9.35 -2.08
CA ALA A 126 11.00 -8.09 -1.36
C ALA A 126 9.62 -7.74 -0.74
N TRP A 127 9.13 -8.63 0.13
CA TRP A 127 7.96 -8.39 0.96
C TRP A 127 8.25 -8.75 2.43
N ARG A 128 7.66 -8.04 3.38
CA ARG A 128 7.86 -8.26 4.82
C ARG A 128 6.52 -8.22 5.55
N ILE A 129 6.35 -9.11 6.53
CA ILE A 129 5.19 -9.06 7.42
C ILE A 129 5.50 -8.09 8.56
N LEU A 130 4.61 -7.13 8.78
CA LEU A 130 4.64 -6.26 9.94
C LEU A 130 3.55 -6.73 10.91
N LEU A 131 3.96 -7.25 12.07
CA LEU A 131 3.01 -7.60 13.13
C LEU A 131 2.43 -6.33 13.73
N THR A 132 1.12 -6.15 13.61
CA THR A 132 0.41 -5.00 14.16
C THR A 132 -0.44 -5.41 15.38
N ALA A 133 -0.79 -4.45 16.22
CA ALA A 133 -1.52 -4.65 17.49
C ALA A 133 -0.77 -5.40 18.61
N TRP A 134 0.56 -5.36 18.63
CA TRP A 134 1.34 -5.68 19.82
C TRP A 134 1.14 -4.57 20.87
N ILE A 135 0.34 -4.84 21.92
CA ILE A 135 0.18 -4.13 23.22
C ILE A 135 -1.21 -3.49 23.50
N ARG A 136 -2.05 -4.22 24.27
CA ARG A 136 -2.51 -3.84 25.64
C ARG A 136 -3.25 -5.02 26.34
N GLY A 137 -2.56 -5.70 27.26
CA GLY A 137 -3.16 -6.13 28.54
C GLY A 137 -3.90 -7.46 28.68
N ARG A 138 -4.00 -8.35 27.68
CA ARG A 138 -4.50 -9.72 27.93
C ARG A 138 -3.59 -10.79 27.32
N PRO A 139 -2.84 -11.55 28.13
CA PRO A 139 -2.18 -12.75 27.62
C PRO A 139 -3.27 -13.74 27.21
N SER A 140 -3.26 -14.15 25.94
CA SER A 140 -3.99 -15.35 25.52
C SER A 140 -3.47 -16.54 26.34
N ARG A 141 -4.39 -17.39 26.79
CA ARG A 141 -4.21 -18.41 27.83
C ARG A 141 -3.16 -19.50 27.48
N THR A 142 -2.57 -19.43 26.30
CA THR A 142 -1.66 -20.40 25.68
C THR A 142 -0.17 -20.09 25.83
N MET A 143 0.25 -18.92 26.35
CA MET A 143 1.68 -18.57 26.49
C MET A 143 2.27 -18.74 27.91
N ARG A 144 1.67 -19.56 28.79
CA ARG A 144 2.27 -19.85 30.12
C ARG A 144 3.46 -20.83 30.09
N SER A 145 3.79 -21.39 28.93
CA SER A 145 4.81 -22.45 28.82
C SER A 145 5.95 -22.15 27.85
N TRP A 146 6.15 -20.89 27.42
CA TRP A 146 7.23 -20.58 26.48
C TRP A 146 8.56 -20.35 27.22
N PRO A 147 9.65 -21.05 26.88
CA PRO A 147 10.93 -20.91 27.57
C PRO A 147 11.58 -19.55 27.26
N SER A 148 12.14 -18.94 28.30
CA SER A 148 12.70 -17.58 28.34
C SER A 148 14.06 -17.39 27.63
N SER A 149 14.42 -18.25 26.69
CA SER A 149 15.81 -18.34 26.18
C SER A 149 15.95 -18.28 24.66
N SER A 150 14.98 -17.79 23.90
CA SER A 150 15.09 -17.63 22.44
C SER A 150 15.56 -16.21 22.07
N PRO A 151 16.81 -16.01 21.61
CA PRO A 151 17.41 -14.68 21.40
C PRO A 151 17.01 -13.98 20.08
N GLU A 152 16.09 -14.54 19.31
CA GLU A 152 15.92 -14.20 17.88
C GLU A 152 14.93 -13.08 17.56
N LEU A 153 14.52 -12.26 18.53
CA LEU A 153 13.67 -11.10 18.25
C LEU A 153 14.32 -9.81 18.74
N ILE A 154 15.10 -9.20 17.85
CA ILE A 154 15.40 -7.77 17.91
C ILE A 154 14.12 -7.05 17.49
N GLY A 155 13.46 -6.41 18.45
CA GLY A 155 12.45 -5.40 18.16
C GLY A 155 13.12 -4.19 17.51
N PHE A 156 12.47 -3.63 16.48
CA PHE A 156 12.77 -2.27 16.03
C PHE A 156 12.34 -1.25 17.09
#